data_AF-A0AA96GBA5-F1
#
_entry.id   AF-A0AA96GBA5-F1
#
_cell.length_a   1.000
_cell.length_b   1.000
_cell.length_c   1.000
_cell.angle_alpha   90.00
_cell.angle_beta   90.00
_cell.angle_gamma   90.00
#
_symmetry.space_group_name_H-M   'P 1'
#
loop_
_entity.id
_entity.type
_entity.pdbx_description
1 polymer ?
#
loop_
_entity_poly.entity_id
_entity_poly.type
_entity_poly.pdbx_seq_one_letter_code
_entity_poly.pdbx_strand_id
1 'polypeptide(L)'
;MRVELTRDSVAMGDDVWAPHAEAREVPDDASVKDVLDAVRGGGYLASIAGGRATWIAETADGTALAVVAQQWPTARLLAAGEGPIAGLADGEGVVRLHFVYRVQTDPEAEHRRLAADPGGRRAR
;
A
#
# COMPACT_ATOMS: atom_id res chain seq x y z
N MET A 1 -16.14 -7.20 -4.86
CA MET A 1 -15.45 -7.65 -3.63
C MET A 1 -15.13 -6.50 -2.67
N ARG A 2 -14.90 -6.81 -1.39
CA ARG A 2 -14.56 -5.84 -0.35
C ARG A 2 -13.04 -5.80 -0.11
N VAL A 3 -12.47 -4.60 -0.14
CA VAL A 3 -11.07 -4.34 0.20
C VAL A 3 -11.03 -3.48 1.46
N GLU A 4 -10.37 -3.98 2.50
CA GLU A 4 -10.12 -3.25 3.74
C GLU A 4 -8.71 -2.68 3.71
N LEU A 5 -8.62 -1.37 3.90
CA LEU A 5 -7.41 -0.59 3.86
C LEU A 5 -7.09 -0.13 5.27
N THR A 6 -5.83 -0.22 5.64
CA THR A 6 -5.29 0.42 6.84
C THR A 6 -3.97 1.06 6.48
N ARG A 7 -3.52 2.07 7.23
CA ARG A 7 -2.20 2.66 6.99
C ARG A 7 -1.55 3.10 8.29
N ASP A 8 -0.22 3.14 8.26
CA ASP A 8 0.55 3.78 9.31
C ASP A 8 0.18 5.26 9.41
N SER A 9 0.29 5.77 10.63
CA SER A 9 0.17 7.19 10.90
C SER A 9 1.45 7.94 10.48
N VAL A 10 1.28 9.20 10.10
CA VAL A 10 2.39 10.14 9.88
C VAL A 10 2.38 11.15 11.03
N ALA A 11 3.49 11.22 11.77
CA ALA A 11 3.65 11.89 13.07
C ALA A 11 2.82 13.17 13.36
N MET A 12 2.27 13.24 14.59
CA MET A 12 1.74 14.43 15.30
C MET A 12 0.65 15.24 14.60
N GLY A 13 -0.15 14.61 13.75
CA GLY A 13 -1.31 15.26 13.11
C GLY A 13 -2.37 14.30 12.61
N ASP A 14 -2.00 13.06 12.30
CA ASP A 14 -2.89 12.04 11.74
C ASP A 14 -3.30 10.97 12.77
N ASP A 15 -2.69 10.95 13.97
CA ASP A 15 -2.93 9.88 14.96
C ASP A 15 -4.37 9.80 15.51
N VAL A 16 -5.18 10.85 15.32
CA VAL A 16 -6.52 10.97 15.93
C VAL A 16 -7.48 9.84 15.49
N TRP A 17 -7.27 9.27 14.30
CA TRP A 17 -8.13 8.22 13.73
C TRP A 17 -7.36 6.96 13.30
N ALA A 18 -6.15 6.74 13.82
CA ALA A 18 -5.40 5.51 13.57
C ALA A 18 -6.25 4.27 13.96
N PRO A 19 -6.27 3.19 13.16
CA PRO A 19 -5.38 2.85 12.03
C PRO A 19 -5.85 3.35 10.65
N HIS A 20 -6.72 4.36 10.61
CA HIS A 20 -7.28 4.94 9.38
C HIS A 20 -8.02 3.91 8.53
N ALA A 21 -8.77 3.01 9.17
CA ALA A 21 -9.46 1.95 8.47
C ALA A 21 -10.48 2.51 7.46
N GLU A 22 -10.37 2.10 6.19
CA GLU A 22 -11.33 2.39 5.14
C GLU A 22 -11.71 1.09 4.44
N ALA A 23 -12.99 0.91 4.11
CA ALA A 23 -13.45 -0.22 3.30
C ALA A 23 -13.93 0.31 1.94
N ARG A 24 -13.52 -0.36 0.87
CA ARG A 24 -13.95 -0.06 -0.50
C ARG A 24 -14.54 -1.30 -1.15
N GLU A 25 -15.61 -1.09 -1.91
CA GLU A 25 -16.10 -2.09 -2.84
C GLU A 25 -15.42 -1.86 -4.20
N VAL A 26 -14.84 -2.92 -4.75
CA VAL A 26 -14.19 -2.91 -6.06
C VAL A 26 -14.70 -4.07 -6.91
N PRO A 27 -14.67 -3.95 -8.25
CA PRO A 27 -14.95 -5.07 -9.14
C PRO A 27 -14.01 -6.25 -8.89
N ASP A 28 -14.49 -7.48 -9.07
CA ASP A 28 -13.70 -8.69 -8.83
C ASP A 28 -12.58 -8.89 -9.87
N ASP A 29 -12.72 -8.26 -11.04
CA ASP A 29 -11.74 -8.22 -12.12
C ASP A 29 -10.75 -7.05 -12.00
N ALA A 30 -10.87 -6.21 -10.96
CA ALA A 30 -9.94 -5.10 -10.72
C ALA A 30 -8.52 -5.62 -10.46
N SER A 31 -7.52 -4.93 -11.01
CA SER A 31 -6.12 -5.25 -10.71
C SER A 31 -5.68 -4.63 -9.38
N VAL A 32 -4.61 -5.17 -8.79
CA VAL A 32 -3.94 -4.53 -7.65
C VAL A 32 -3.58 -3.08 -7.98
N LYS A 33 -3.14 -2.82 -9.21
CA LYS A 33 -2.76 -1.48 -9.67
C LYS A 33 -3.93 -0.50 -9.64
N ASP A 34 -5.10 -0.90 -10.11
CA ASP A 34 -6.28 -0.03 -10.16
C ASP A 34 -6.71 0.40 -8.76
N VAL A 35 -6.68 -0.55 -7.81
CA VAL A 35 -6.97 -0.28 -6.40
C VAL A 35 -5.95 0.70 -5.82
N LEU A 36 -4.65 0.49 -6.05
CA LEU A 36 -3.60 1.38 -5.55
C LEU A 36 -3.66 2.79 -6.15
N ASP A 37 -3.95 2.90 -7.44
CA ASP A 37 -4.11 4.20 -8.11
C ASP A 37 -5.35 4.94 -7.58
N ALA A 38 -6.46 4.25 -7.30
CA ALA A 38 -7.63 4.81 -6.66
C ALA A 38 -7.37 5.24 -5.21
N VAL A 39 -6.58 4.48 -4.46
CA VAL A 39 -6.15 4.84 -3.09
C VAL A 39 -5.31 6.13 -3.10
N ARG A 40 -4.33 6.21 -4.00
CA ARG A 40 -3.49 7.40 -4.17
C ARG A 40 -4.31 8.60 -4.64
N GLY A 41 -5.13 8.43 -5.67
CA GLY A 41 -5.94 9.50 -6.27
C GLY A 41 -7.01 10.06 -5.34
N GLY A 42 -7.52 9.23 -4.42
CA GLY A 42 -8.50 9.64 -3.41
C GLY A 42 -7.90 10.39 -2.21
N GLY A 43 -6.57 10.59 -2.16
CA GLY A 43 -5.92 11.28 -1.05
C GLY A 43 -5.92 10.50 0.27
N TYR A 44 -6.16 9.18 0.22
CA TYR A 44 -6.19 8.33 1.42
C TYR A 44 -4.83 8.26 2.11
N LEU A 45 -3.74 8.19 1.32
CA LEU A 45 -2.38 8.20 1.86
C LEU A 45 -1.98 9.62 2.23
N ALA A 46 -1.55 9.80 3.48
CA ALA A 46 -1.07 11.09 3.93
C ALA A 46 0.11 11.57 3.06
N SER A 47 0.03 12.84 2.69
CA SER A 47 1.07 13.57 1.98
C SER A 47 1.87 14.40 2.97
N ILE A 48 3.17 14.56 2.70
CA ILE A 48 4.04 15.39 3.54
C ILE A 48 4.54 16.61 2.80
N ALA A 49 4.92 17.64 3.56
CA ALA A 49 5.67 18.77 3.04
C ALA A 49 6.98 18.28 2.39
N GLY A 50 7.25 18.77 1.18
CA GLY A 50 8.39 18.36 0.37
C GLY A 50 8.11 17.22 -0.62
N GLY A 51 6.92 16.60 -0.60
CA GLY A 51 6.47 15.74 -1.71
C GLY A 51 7.09 14.34 -1.78
N ARG A 52 7.79 13.92 -0.72
CA ARG A 52 8.63 12.72 -0.73
C ARG A 52 8.11 11.58 0.16
N ALA A 53 6.82 11.54 0.47
CA ALA A 53 6.28 10.40 1.21
C ALA A 53 6.41 9.11 0.39
N THR A 54 6.96 8.08 1.01
CA THR A 54 7.05 6.73 0.46
C THR A 54 6.22 5.77 1.31
N TRP A 55 5.39 4.98 0.66
CA TRP A 55 4.54 3.97 1.27
C TRP A 55 4.79 2.61 0.61
N ILE A 56 4.69 1.55 1.41
CA ILE A 56 4.67 0.16 0.91
C ILE A 56 3.26 -0.35 1.08
N ALA A 57 2.64 -0.84 0.00
CA ALA A 57 1.40 -1.58 0.09
C ALA A 57 1.73 -3.06 0.34
N GLU A 58 1.24 -3.62 1.44
CA GLU A 58 1.44 -5.02 1.80
C GLU A 58 0.12 -5.71 2.16
N THR A 59 0.07 -7.03 1.99
CA THR A 59 -1.02 -7.89 2.49
C THR A 59 -0.93 -8.06 4.00
N ALA A 60 -1.97 -8.63 4.61
CA ALA A 60 -2.01 -8.90 6.05
C ALA A 60 -0.87 -9.81 6.58
N ASP A 61 -0.29 -10.65 5.72
CA ASP A 61 0.86 -11.50 6.06
C ASP A 61 2.23 -10.80 5.89
N GLY A 62 2.23 -9.54 5.45
CA GLY A 62 3.43 -8.73 5.23
C GLY A 62 4.06 -8.87 3.85
N THR A 63 3.41 -9.52 2.89
CA THR A 63 3.92 -9.60 1.51
C THR A 63 3.78 -8.24 0.83
N ALA A 64 4.90 -7.66 0.40
CA ALA A 64 4.91 -6.38 -0.30
C ALA A 64 4.40 -6.53 -1.74
N LEU A 65 3.38 -5.75 -2.08
CA LEU A 65 2.73 -5.74 -3.40
C LEU A 65 3.23 -4.60 -4.28
N ALA A 66 3.54 -3.45 -3.68
CA ALA A 66 3.93 -2.25 -4.43
C ALA A 66 4.61 -1.21 -3.56
N VAL A 67 5.34 -0.31 -4.22
CA VAL A 67 5.78 0.97 -3.64
C VAL A 67 4.93 2.10 -4.20
N VAL A 68 4.35 2.90 -3.31
CA VAL A 68 3.56 4.08 -3.64
C VAL A 68 4.30 5.31 -3.15
N ALA A 69 4.77 6.14 -4.08
CA ALA A 69 5.50 7.36 -3.75
C ALA A 69 4.71 8.60 -4.15
N GLN A 70 4.70 9.62 -3.30
CA GLN A 70 4.02 10.89 -3.57
C GLN A 70 4.56 11.58 -4.83
N GLN A 71 5.85 11.41 -5.11
CA GLN A 71 6.54 11.95 -6.30
C GLN A 71 6.29 11.14 -7.59
N TRP A 72 5.69 9.95 -7.51
CA TRP A 72 5.38 9.14 -8.69
C TRP A 72 3.95 9.35 -9.15
N PRO A 73 3.69 9.30 -10.48
CA PRO A 73 2.34 9.46 -11.02
C PRO A 73 1.44 8.25 -10.78
N THR A 74 2.02 7.07 -10.56
CA THR A 74 1.33 5.80 -10.32
C THR A 74 2.15 4.92 -9.38
N ALA A 75 1.50 3.98 -8.70
CA ALA A 75 2.19 2.97 -7.89
C ALA A 75 3.07 2.08 -8.77
N ARG A 76 4.20 1.63 -8.23
CA ARG A 76 5.04 0.63 -8.90
C ARG A 76 4.88 -0.72 -8.23
N LEU A 77 4.37 -1.67 -8.99
CA LEU A 77 4.13 -3.03 -8.52
C LEU A 77 5.44 -3.79 -8.31
N LEU A 78 5.38 -4.73 -7.39
CA LEU A 78 6.31 -5.83 -7.20
C LEU A 78 5.67 -7.09 -7.82
N ALA A 79 6.45 -8.16 -7.98
CA ALA A 79 5.95 -9.40 -8.59
C ALA A 79 4.70 -9.96 -7.88
N ALA A 80 4.63 -9.85 -6.55
CA ALA A 80 3.46 -10.29 -5.78
C ALA A 80 2.21 -9.41 -5.97
N GLY A 81 2.38 -8.17 -6.44
CA GLY A 81 1.30 -7.28 -6.82
C GLY A 81 0.84 -7.42 -8.27
N GLU A 82 1.46 -8.30 -9.06
CA GLU A 82 1.02 -8.57 -10.43
C GLU A 82 -0.18 -9.52 -10.43
N GLY A 83 -1.32 -9.04 -10.92
CA GLY A 83 -2.53 -9.86 -11.08
C GLY A 83 -3.82 -9.20 -10.56
N PRO A 84 -4.92 -9.97 -10.57
CA PRO A 84 -6.21 -9.51 -10.05
C PRO A 84 -6.17 -9.42 -8.52
N ILE A 85 -6.81 -8.38 -7.97
CA ILE A 85 -6.90 -8.17 -6.52
C ILE A 85 -7.65 -9.33 -5.83
N ALA A 86 -8.55 -10.01 -6.54
CA ALA A 86 -9.25 -11.21 -6.05
C ALA A 86 -8.31 -12.35 -5.63
N GLY A 87 -7.11 -12.44 -6.22
CA GLY A 87 -6.10 -13.43 -5.84
C GLY A 87 -5.52 -13.23 -4.44
N LEU A 88 -5.77 -12.06 -3.82
CA LEU A 88 -5.32 -11.70 -2.48
C LEU A 88 -6.43 -11.84 -1.42
N ALA A 89 -7.61 -12.28 -1.82
CA ALA A 89 -8.75 -12.41 -0.92
C ALA A 89 -8.53 -13.57 0.06
N ASP A 90 -8.95 -13.38 1.30
CA ASP A 90 -8.94 -14.43 2.32
C ASP A 90 -10.10 -15.42 2.15
N GLY A 91 -10.24 -16.35 3.10
CA GLY A 91 -11.33 -17.34 3.10
C GLY A 91 -12.74 -16.73 3.24
N GLU A 92 -12.86 -15.46 3.58
CA GLU A 92 -14.12 -14.71 3.66
C GLU A 92 -14.37 -13.87 2.38
N GLY A 93 -13.47 -13.91 1.40
CA GLY A 93 -13.55 -13.10 0.19
C GLY A 93 -13.17 -11.64 0.39
N VAL A 94 -12.45 -11.32 1.48
CA VAL A 94 -12.02 -9.97 1.84
C VAL A 94 -10.52 -9.82 1.58
N VAL A 95 -10.14 -8.74 0.90
CA VAL A 95 -8.72 -8.37 0.74
C VAL A 95 -8.35 -7.37 1.81
N ARG A 96 -7.25 -7.60 2.52
CA ARG A 96 -6.74 -6.66 3.52
C ARG A 96 -5.38 -6.12 3.08
N LEU A 97 -5.33 -4.81 2.86
CA LEU A 97 -4.12 -4.10 2.52
C LEU A 97 -3.73 -3.18 3.67
N HIS A 98 -2.44 -3.18 3.96
CA HIS A 98 -1.82 -2.28 4.91
C HIS A 98 -0.78 -1.42 4.19
N PHE A 99 -0.80 -0.12 4.43
CA PHE A 99 0.19 0.81 3.88
C PHE A 99 1.19 1.21 4.96
N VAL A 100 2.42 0.72 4.82
CA VAL A 100 3.51 1.01 5.75
C VAL A 100 4.19 2.31 5.35
N TYR A 101 4.32 3.24 6.29
CA TYR A 101 4.98 4.51 6.05
C TYR A 101 6.50 4.34 6.11
N ARG A 102 7.20 4.74 5.04
CA ARG A 102 8.67 4.72 4.94
C ARG A 102 9.28 6.11 4.93
N VAL A 103 8.58 7.08 5.49
CA VAL A 103 9.08 8.45 5.64
C VAL A 103 9.48 9.04 4.28
N GLN A 104 10.66 9.65 4.18
CA GLN A 104 11.24 10.25 2.97
C GLN A 104 12.33 9.37 2.36
N THR A 105 12.25 8.05 2.58
CA THR A 105 13.21 7.10 1.99
C THR A 105 13.06 7.10 0.47
N ASP A 106 14.18 6.95 -0.24
CA ASP A 106 14.18 6.86 -1.70
C ASP A 106 13.31 5.69 -2.17
N PRO A 107 12.17 5.96 -2.86
CA PRO A 107 11.26 4.92 -3.28
C PRO A 107 11.84 4.01 -4.36
N GLU A 108 12.84 4.47 -5.13
CA GLU A 108 13.53 3.62 -6.11
C GLU A 108 14.38 2.55 -5.40
N ALA A 109 15.08 2.96 -4.34
CA ALA A 109 15.85 2.04 -3.51
C ALA A 109 14.94 1.02 -2.81
N GLU A 110 13.80 1.45 -2.26
CA GLU A 110 12.82 0.56 -1.63
C GLU A 110 12.20 -0.42 -2.64
N HIS A 111 11.81 0.05 -3.82
CA HIS A 111 11.25 -0.81 -4.87
C HIS A 111 12.25 -1.88 -5.29
N ARG A 112 13.51 -1.50 -5.56
CA ARG A 112 14.58 -2.43 -5.90
C ARG A 112 14.86 -3.43 -4.79
N ARG A 113 14.88 -2.98 -3.53
CA ARG A 113 15.09 -3.83 -2.37
C ARG A 113 14.00 -4.90 -2.26
N LEU A 114 12.73 -4.48 -2.31
CA LEU A 114 11.58 -5.40 -2.18
C LEU A 114 11.44 -6.31 -3.40
N ALA A 115 11.84 -5.86 -4.59
CA ALA A 115 11.88 -6.70 -5.77
C ALA A 115 12.94 -7.81 -5.66
N ALA A 116 14.05 -7.55 -4.95
CA ALA A 116 15.10 -8.54 -4.71
C ALA A 116 14.83 -9.46 -3.51
N ASP A 117 14.15 -8.95 -2.47
CA ASP A 117 13.76 -9.71 -1.27
C ASP A 117 12.34 -9.30 -0.81
N PRO A 118 11.29 -9.95 -1.35
CA PRO A 118 9.90 -9.65 -1.04
C PRO A 118 9.52 -9.97 0.42
N GLY A 119 10.32 -10.81 1.08
CA GLY A 119 10.07 -11.34 2.42
C GLY A 119 10.93 -10.68 3.50
N GLY A 120 11.57 -9.55 3.20
CA GLY A 120 12.51 -8.83 4.07
C GLY A 120 11.92 -8.60 5.47
N ARG A 121 12.14 -9.56 6.36
CA ARG A 121 11.67 -9.58 7.75
C ARG A 121 11.94 -8.23 8.40
N ARG A 122 10.90 -7.67 9.03
CA ARG A 122 10.98 -6.54 9.96
C ARG A 122 12.08 -6.84 11.00
N ALA A 123 13.26 -6.23 10.84
CA ALA A 123 14.18 -6.07 11.97
C ALA A 123 13.47 -5.09 12.91
N ARG A 124 13.04 -5.61 14.05
CA ARG A 124 12.40 -4.85 15.14
C ARG A 124 13.33 -3.77 15.67
#